data_AF-A0A9E1MYT5-F1
#
_entry.id   AF-A0A9E1MYT5-F1
#
_cell.length_a   1.000
_cell.length_b   1.000
_cell.length_c   1.000
_cell.angle_alpha   90.00
_cell.angle_beta   90.00
_cell.angle_gamma   90.00
#
_symmetry.space_group_name_H-M   'P 1'
#
loop_
_entity.id
_entity.type
_entity.pdbx_description
1 polymer ?
#
loop_
_entity_poly.entity_id
_entity_poly.type
_entity_poly.pdbx_seq_one_letter_code
_entity_poly.pdbx_strand_id
1 'polypeptide(L)' 'YEMRLKENENLQGKWRLDFVVTTEGTVKDVQATGLNMEDLQLEECMTRKIQKWAFFKLPADQPVGKSITFRPGWG' A
#
# COMPACT_ATOMS: atom_id res chain seq x y z
N TYR A 1 16.10 -2.48 -4.49
CA TYR A 1 14.66 -2.37 -4.17
C TYR A 1 14.14 -0.93 -4.23
N GLU A 2 15.00 0.09 -4.25
CA GLU A 2 14.62 1.50 -4.45
C GLU A 2 14.55 1.95 -5.92
N MET A 3 15.06 1.14 -6.85
CA MET A 3 15.24 1.58 -8.25
C MET A 3 13.96 1.58 -9.09
N ARG A 4 12.98 0.70 -8.83
CA ARG A 4 11.77 0.64 -9.69
C ARG A 4 10.71 1.71 -9.43
N LEU A 5 10.66 2.27 -8.22
CA LEU A 5 9.87 3.48 -7.93
C LEU A 5 10.51 4.73 -8.54
N LYS A 6 11.82 4.70 -8.83
CA LYS A 6 12.52 5.73 -9.60
C LYS A 6 12.47 5.51 -11.12
N GLU A 7 12.36 4.27 -11.59
CA GLU A 7 12.32 3.96 -13.03
C GLU A 7 10.96 4.18 -13.68
N ASN A 8 9.86 4.11 -12.93
CA ASN A 8 8.54 4.41 -13.46
C ASN A 8 8.04 5.78 -12.97
N GLU A 9 8.66 6.86 -13.47
CA GLU A 9 8.11 8.22 -13.39
C GLU A 9 6.71 8.32 -14.05
N ASN A 10 6.32 7.31 -14.83
CA ASN A 10 5.01 7.16 -15.45
C ASN A 10 4.02 6.25 -14.68
N LEU A 11 4.27 5.88 -13.42
CA LEU A 11 3.25 5.18 -12.63
C LEU A 11 2.09 6.16 -12.33
N GLN A 12 1.06 6.10 -13.18
CA GLN A 12 -0.16 6.88 -13.09
C GLN A 12 -1.29 5.91 -12.77
N GLY A 13 -2.01 6.15 -11.68
CA GLY A 13 -3.13 5.29 -11.32
C GLY A 13 -3.56 5.46 -9.89
N LYS A 14 -4.63 4.75 -9.53
CA LYS A 14 -5.19 4.76 -8.18
C LYS A 14 -5.20 3.33 -7.67
N TRP A 15 -4.63 3.14 -6.49
CA TRP A 15 -4.62 1.86 -5.79
C TRP A 15 -5.36 2.01 -4.48
N ARG A 16 -6.16 1.01 -4.16
CA ARG A 16 -6.81 0.86 -2.88
C ARG A 16 -5.99 -0.10 -2.05
N LEU A 17 -5.64 0.34 -0.85
CA LEU A 17 -4.96 -0.47 0.16
C LEU A 17 -5.97 -0.73 1.28
N ASP A 18 -6.28 -1.98 1.54
CA ASP A 18 -7.08 -2.39 2.68
C ASP A 18 -6.21 -3.28 3.58
N PHE A 19 -6.17 -2.99 4.87
CA PHE A 19 -5.40 -3.76 5.84
C PHE A 19 -5.97 -3.58 7.25
N VAL A 20 -5.71 -4.53 8.15
CA VAL A 20 -6.13 -4.46 9.55
C VAL A 20 -4.93 -4.24 10.45
N VAL A 21 -4.95 -3.16 11.23
CA VAL A 21 -3.97 -2.94 12.29
C VAL A 21 -4.47 -3.63 13.55
N THR A 22 -3.72 -4.60 14.05
CA THR A 22 -4.06 -5.34 15.26
C THR A 22 -3.75 -4.53 16.52
N THR A 23 -4.32 -4.95 17.65
CA THR A 23 -3.98 -4.41 18.98
C THR A 23 -2.49 -4.47 19.33
N GLU A 24 -1.74 -5.40 18.73
CA GLU A 24 -0.28 -5.52 18.92
C GLU A 24 0.50 -4.46 18.14
N GLY A 25 -0.18 -3.66 17.30
CA GLY A 25 0.46 -2.72 16.39
C GLY A 25 1.04 -3.39 15.14
N THR A 26 0.67 -4.65 14.87
CA THR A 26 1.07 -5.35 13.64
C THR A 26 -0.03 -5.25 12.60
N VAL A 27 0.32 -5.39 11.32
CA VAL A 27 -0.65 -5.37 10.22
C VAL A 27 -0.97 -6.78 9.76
N LYS A 28 -2.26 -7.08 9.56
CA LYS A 28 -2.79 -8.31 8.98
C LYS A 28 -3.76 -8.00 7.84
N ASP A 29 -4.12 -9.03 7.08
CA ASP A 29 -5.11 -8.95 5.99
C ASP A 29 -4.83 -7.84 4.97
N VAL A 30 -3.55 -7.70 4.59
CA VAL A 30 -3.12 -6.67 3.64
C VAL A 30 -3.54 -7.05 2.23
N GLN A 31 -4.28 -6.15 1.59
CA GLN A 31 -4.70 -6.24 0.21
C GLN A 31 -4.40 -4.93 -0.51
N ALA A 32 -3.70 -5.01 -1.65
CA ALA A 32 -3.52 -3.91 -2.57
C ALA A 32 -4.27 -4.23 -3.86
N THR A 33 -5.13 -3.32 -4.31
CA THR A 33 -5.92 -3.50 -5.52
C THR A 33 -5.85 -2.26 -6.38
N GLY A 34 -5.44 -2.42 -7.64
CA GLY A 34 -5.54 -1.40 -8.66
C GLY A 34 -7.00 -1.03 -8.92
N LEU A 35 -7.36 0.25 -8.77
CA LEU A 35 -8.70 0.75 -9.10
C LEU A 35 -8.82 1.15 -10.57
N ASN A 36 -7.76 1.72 -11.14
CA ASN A 36 -7.74 2.21 -12.52
C ASN A 36 -6.78 1.42 -13.42
N MET A 37 -5.80 0.73 -12.82
CA MET A 37 -4.77 -0.03 -13.51
C MET A 37 -4.35 -1.20 -12.62
N GLU A 38 -4.40 -2.41 -13.16
CA GLU A 38 -3.92 -3.61 -12.48
C GLU A 38 -2.41 -3.75 -12.73
N ASP A 39 -1.64 -3.86 -11.65
CA ASP A 39 -0.20 -4.14 -11.73
C ASP A 39 0.16 -5.07 -10.57
N LEU A 40 0.16 -6.37 -10.87
CA LEU A 40 0.41 -7.43 -9.88
C LEU A 40 1.77 -7.28 -9.20
N GLN A 41 2.81 -6.85 -9.94
CA GLN A 41 4.14 -6.67 -9.34
C GLN A 41 4.15 -5.51 -8.34
N LEU A 42 3.45 -4.43 -8.67
CA LEU A 42 3.31 -3.29 -7.78
C LEU A 42 2.43 -3.63 -6.57
N GLU A 43 1.31 -4.32 -6.76
CA GLU A 43 0.41 -4.76 -5.70
C GLU A 43 1.12 -5.70 -4.72
N GLU A 44 1.91 -6.66 -5.21
CA GLU A 44 2.75 -7.50 -4.36
C GLU A 44 3.80 -6.68 -3.60
N CYS A 45 4.44 -5.71 -4.26
CA CYS A 45 5.42 -4.83 -3.63
C CYS A 45 4.79 -3.99 -2.50
N MET A 46 3.61 -3.41 -2.75
CA MET A 46 2.82 -2.68 -1.76
C MET A 46 2.46 -3.57 -0.58
N THR A 47 1.92 -4.75 -0.86
CA THR A 47 1.52 -5.73 0.16
C THR A 47 2.70 -6.10 1.06
N ARG A 48 3.86 -6.42 0.48
CA ARG A 48 5.08 -6.74 1.23
C ARG A 48 5.62 -5.56 2.05
N LYS A 49 5.44 -4.32 1.59
CA LYS A 49 5.84 -3.13 2.36
C LYS A 49 4.90 -2.88 3.53
N ILE A 50 3.59 -2.96 3.31
CA ILE A 50 2.57 -2.68 4.33
C ILE A 50 2.59 -3.76 5.42
N GLN A 51 2.82 -5.03 5.06
CA GLN A 51 3.01 -6.10 6.05
C GLN A 51 4.19 -5.84 7.01
N LYS A 52 5.16 -5.03 6.59
CA LYS A 52 6.30 -4.64 7.44
C LYS A 52 6.05 -3.37 8.24
N TRP A 53 4.88 -2.74 8.11
CA TRP A 53 4.53 -1.58 8.92
C TRP A 53 4.26 -2.02 10.35
N ALA A 54 4.79 -1.24 11.28
CA ALA A 54 4.52 -1.36 12.69
C ALA A 54 3.84 -0.07 13.14
N PHE A 55 2.72 -0.23 13.83
CA PHE A 55 1.94 0.82 14.43
C PHE A 55 2.07 0.75 15.96
N PHE A 56 1.63 1.80 16.65
CA PHE A 56 1.48 1.74 18.09
C PHE A 56 0.38 0.75 18.46
N LYS A 57 0.46 0.19 19.67
CA LYS A 57 -0.59 -0.68 20.20
C LYS A 57 -1.90 0.08 20.24
N LEU A 58 -2.91 -0.47 19.59
CA LEU A 58 -4.25 0.08 19.55
C LEU A 58 -5.14 -0.63 20.59
N PRO A 59 -6.15 0.05 21.14
CA PRO A 59 -7.07 -0.56 22.10
C PRO A 59 -8.00 -1.61 21.45
N ALA A 60 -8.12 -1.61 20.11
CA ALA A 60 -8.89 -2.57 19.34
C ALA A 60 -8.30 -2.71 17.93
N ASP A 61 -8.61 -3.80 17.24
CA ASP A 61 -8.25 -4.00 15.84
C ASP A 61 -8.94 -2.96 14.96
N GLN A 62 -8.19 -2.27 14.11
CA GLN A 62 -8.69 -1.20 13.25
C GLN A 62 -8.52 -1.58 11.77
N PRO A 63 -9.62 -1.80 11.02
CA PRO A 63 -9.56 -1.91 9.58
C PRO A 63 -9.29 -0.54 8.96
N VAL A 64 -8.26 -0.46 8.14
CA VAL A 64 -7.82 0.74 7.43
C VAL A 64 -7.96 0.50 5.94
N GLY A 65 -8.84 1.25 5.30
CA GLY A 65 -8.96 1.34 3.85
C GLY A 65 -8.46 2.69 3.37
N LYS A 66 -7.35 2.74 2.64
CA LYS A 66 -6.78 3.98 2.12
C LYS A 66 -6.54 3.89 0.62
N SER A 67 -7.04 4.88 -0.11
CA SER A 67 -6.74 5.02 -1.53
C SER A 67 -5.50 5.88 -1.72
N ILE A 68 -4.51 5.37 -2.45
CA ILE A 68 -3.34 6.12 -2.88
C ILE A 68 -3.48 6.38 -4.37
N THR A 69 -3.29 7.63 -4.78
CA THR A 69 -3.21 8.00 -6.19
C THR A 69 -1.75 8.27 -6.51
N PHE A 70 -1.16 7.46 -7.40
CA PHE A 70 0.13 7.77 -7.99
C PHE A 70 -0.14 8.71 -9.15
N ARG A 71 0.44 9.90 -9.05
CA ARG A 71 0.46 10.86 -10.13
C ARG A 71 1.89 10.91 -10.63
N PRO A 72 2.12 10.85 -11.95
CA PRO A 72 3.43 11.19 -12.50
C PRO A 72 3.75 12.62 -12.04
N GLY A 73 4.95 12.81 -11.51
CA GLY A 73 5.44 14.14 -11.16
C GLY A 73 5.46 14.98 -12.44
N TRP A 74 4.78 16.12 -12.43
CA TRP A 74 5.09 17.17 -13.39
C TRP A 74 6.45 17.76 -13.01
N GLY A 75 7.45 17.57 -13.89
CA GLY A 75 8.59 18.48 -14.08
C GLY A 75 9.65 18.52 -12.99
#